data_AF-A0A978S602-F1
#
_entry.id   AF-A0A978S602-F1
#
_cell.length_a   1.000
_cell.length_b   1.000
_cell.length_c   1.000
_cell.angle_alpha   90.00
_cell.angle_beta   90.00
_cell.angle_gamma   90.00
#
_symmetry.space_group_name_H-M   'P 1'
#
loop_
_entity.id
_entity.type
_entity.pdbx_description
1 polymer ?
#
loop_
_entity_poly.entity_id
_entity_poly.type
_entity_poly.pdbx_seq_one_letter_code
_entity_poly.pdbx_strand_id
1 'polypeptide(L)'
;MSGEKRRYVRVEEQHLRRLQEQDGRLRSLQRDLPERLQLIQEQARQSLQQRLVPLEQRAETAAKEAQRLKSNLRQLELETNLRLQQQQREFKQAVRDAENRSKQALQQQASRLESAIEQGFVQQRLEYLELLHKQRQEYQDLFARQDQKFTNLIAEEREARQQQIAQLQANINQEQQRQMKLGEDLLADVELIWRQIDRDYPHQRFAPGRLADLRRGLELAKSNLQAGLSQAAISTGQKTYLDLADLRLELARKEQEWQLLYNAAITDVQSLIAEVEANRECEIEFGQGAEADKFKLEIDYWTNGRLSQYEQQLNQLESQLKSGASTLTIPQLEAMGKEITSRQPILGEIMQEAKLAILSSQLRVEIADRVVETLSSLGYTLVNPDADAVYEGEDQRQAFVVKVKNIAGDEVVTVISPDQEFGVNSISINTFSPTLLDEKATGQNAKAIFDILEQEGVRGQGQIECREQPRAEYRDVQQVQRRQVSNQVQDGQSNV
;
A
#
# COMPACT_ATOMS: atom_id res chain seq x y z
N MET A 1 -31.40 152.20 35.79
CA MET A 1 -30.64 151.63 36.92
C MET A 1 -29.17 151.98 36.70
N SER A 2 -28.44 152.68 37.59
CA SER A 2 -28.04 152.29 38.96
C SER A 2 -27.24 150.98 38.95
N GLY A 3 -25.98 150.88 39.37
CA GLY A 3 -24.97 151.82 39.93
C GLY A 3 -23.58 151.11 39.93
N GLU A 4 -22.45 151.56 40.49
CA GLU A 4 -22.11 152.76 41.28
C GLU A 4 -20.61 153.15 41.10
N LYS A 5 -20.28 154.47 41.19
CA LYS A 5 -19.25 155.16 42.03
C LYS A 5 -17.82 154.57 42.15
N ARG A 6 -16.66 155.27 42.05
CA ARG A 6 -16.13 156.68 42.18
C ARG A 6 -14.72 156.70 41.48
N ARG A 7 -13.77 157.66 41.37
CA ARG A 7 -13.39 159.12 41.58
C ARG A 7 -11.97 159.28 40.88
N TYR A 8 -11.09 160.30 40.79
CA TYR A 8 -10.82 161.77 40.99
C TYR A 8 -9.32 162.00 40.52
N VAL A 9 -8.57 163.12 40.43
CA VAL A 9 -8.58 164.64 40.50
C VAL A 9 -7.13 165.08 40.13
N ARG A 10 -6.75 166.23 39.51
CA ARG A 10 -7.42 167.42 38.92
C ARG A 10 -6.86 167.69 37.48
N VAL A 11 -6.34 168.82 36.95
CA VAL A 11 -6.07 170.23 37.38
C VAL A 11 -6.06 171.18 36.15
N GLU A 12 -5.98 172.50 36.37
CA GLU A 12 -6.19 173.62 35.40
C GLU A 12 -4.85 174.38 35.12
N GLU A 13 -4.70 175.55 34.44
CA GLU A 13 -5.53 176.68 33.93
C GLU A 13 -4.70 177.39 32.76
N GLN A 14 -4.89 178.58 32.13
CA GLN A 14 -5.77 179.77 32.22
C GLN A 14 -5.93 180.50 30.82
N HIS A 15 -5.79 181.84 30.71
CA HIS A 15 -6.40 182.73 29.69
C HIS A 15 -5.60 184.07 29.46
N LEU A 16 -6.18 185.23 29.06
CA LEU A 16 -6.73 185.69 27.74
C LEU A 16 -7.27 187.15 27.88
N ARG A 17 -6.88 188.15 27.05
CA ARG A 17 -7.62 189.44 26.86
C ARG A 17 -7.15 190.32 25.67
N ARG A 18 -8.00 191.31 25.33
CA ARG A 18 -7.87 192.48 24.39
C ARG A 18 -8.15 192.31 22.88
N LEU A 19 -9.05 193.19 22.42
CA LEU A 19 -9.44 193.58 21.06
C LEU A 19 -10.11 194.99 21.21
N GLN A 20 -10.32 195.74 20.11
CA GLN A 20 -11.12 196.98 19.99
C GLN A 20 -10.51 198.30 20.56
N GLU A 21 -11.17 199.43 20.20
CA GLU A 21 -10.78 200.86 20.33
C GLU A 21 -9.63 201.33 19.40
N GLN A 22 -9.63 202.48 18.71
CA GLN A 22 -10.60 203.57 18.37
C GLN A 22 -10.24 204.05 16.93
N ASP A 23 -11.11 204.49 16.01
CA ASP A 23 -12.13 205.57 15.97
C ASP A 23 -11.61 206.99 15.62
N GLY A 24 -10.88 207.09 14.48
CA GLY A 24 -10.33 208.33 13.93
C GLY A 24 -10.96 208.77 12.60
N ARG A 25 -11.98 209.64 12.68
CA ARG A 25 -12.44 210.73 11.76
C ARG A 25 -11.89 210.73 10.31
N LEU A 26 -12.73 210.71 9.26
CA LEU A 26 -13.63 211.77 8.77
C LEU A 26 -12.97 213.07 8.24
N ARG A 27 -13.44 213.49 7.04
CA ARG A 27 -13.46 214.85 6.43
C ARG A 27 -12.15 215.46 5.87
N SER A 28 -11.88 215.20 4.59
CA SER A 28 -11.54 216.26 3.61
C SER A 28 -11.72 215.81 2.15
N LEU A 29 -12.68 216.44 1.44
CA LEU A 29 -12.73 216.85 0.01
C LEU A 29 -12.06 215.96 -1.08
N GLN A 30 -12.68 215.61 -2.22
CA GLN A 30 -13.38 216.41 -3.25
C GLN A 30 -12.56 217.58 -3.85
N ARG A 31 -11.80 217.33 -4.94
CA ARG A 31 -12.03 217.99 -6.24
C ARG A 31 -11.15 217.51 -7.41
N ASP A 32 -11.72 217.70 -8.60
CA ASP A 32 -11.14 217.94 -9.92
C ASP A 32 -10.29 216.88 -10.65
N LEU A 33 -10.24 217.06 -11.97
CA LEU A 33 -10.13 216.03 -13.01
C LEU A 33 -8.99 216.20 -14.06
N PRO A 34 -8.57 217.43 -14.48
CA PRO A 34 -7.83 217.58 -15.75
C PRO A 34 -6.40 217.04 -15.86
N GLU A 35 -5.55 217.17 -14.82
CA GLU A 35 -4.08 217.08 -15.02
C GLU A 35 -3.53 215.68 -15.35
N ARG A 36 -4.24 214.61 -14.99
CA ARG A 36 -3.66 213.25 -15.01
C ARG A 36 -3.71 212.51 -16.34
N LEU A 37 -4.03 213.18 -17.44
CA LEU A 37 -3.92 212.60 -18.79
C LEU A 37 -2.49 212.60 -19.38
N GLN A 38 -1.55 213.37 -18.83
CA GLN A 38 -0.15 213.38 -19.31
C GLN A 38 0.83 212.54 -18.46
N LEU A 39 0.48 212.21 -17.21
CA LEU A 39 1.35 211.41 -16.31
C LEU A 39 1.32 209.88 -16.59
N ILE A 40 0.51 209.42 -17.54
CA ILE A 40 0.27 207.99 -17.79
C ILE A 40 1.46 207.27 -18.45
N GLN A 41 2.35 207.98 -19.17
CA GLN A 41 3.41 207.32 -19.96
C GLN A 41 4.68 206.93 -19.18
N GLU A 42 5.07 207.65 -18.12
CA GLU A 42 6.36 207.40 -17.45
C GLU A 42 6.27 206.34 -16.33
N GLN A 43 5.22 206.36 -15.51
CA GLN A 43 5.04 205.38 -14.42
C GLN A 43 4.79 203.94 -14.93
N ALA A 44 4.41 203.79 -16.21
CA ALA A 44 4.35 202.50 -16.88
C ALA A 44 5.71 201.77 -16.96
N ARG A 45 6.84 202.49 -16.87
CA ARG A 45 8.19 201.88 -16.85
C ARG A 45 8.69 201.51 -15.44
N GLN A 46 8.40 202.32 -14.43
CA GLN A 46 8.89 202.06 -13.06
C GLN A 46 8.15 200.89 -12.36
N SER A 47 6.84 200.76 -12.57
CA SER A 47 6.03 199.72 -11.92
C SER A 47 6.36 198.28 -12.36
N LEU A 48 7.06 198.11 -13.48
CA LEU A 48 7.46 196.81 -14.00
C LEU A 48 8.68 196.22 -13.25
N GLN A 49 9.63 197.06 -12.84
CA GLN A 49 10.85 196.61 -12.13
C GLN A 49 10.54 196.13 -10.70
N GLN A 50 9.57 196.73 -10.00
CA GLN A 50 9.20 196.33 -8.64
C GLN A 50 8.43 194.98 -8.57
N ARG A 51 8.00 194.41 -9.71
CA ARG A 51 7.29 193.13 -9.77
C ARG A 51 8.19 191.88 -9.80
N LEU A 52 9.51 192.04 -9.84
CA LEU A 52 10.46 190.91 -9.94
C LEU A 52 10.80 190.29 -8.57
N VAL A 53 10.93 191.11 -7.52
CA VAL A 53 11.38 190.70 -6.17
C VAL A 53 10.60 189.51 -5.55
N PRO A 54 9.26 189.39 -5.70
CA PRO A 54 8.51 188.28 -5.08
C PRO A 54 8.70 186.90 -5.73
N LEU A 55 9.36 186.81 -6.89
CA LEU A 55 9.49 185.55 -7.63
C LEU A 55 10.77 184.78 -7.28
N GLU A 56 11.88 185.46 -7.00
CA GLU A 56 13.15 184.83 -6.65
C GLU A 56 13.06 184.04 -5.35
N GLN A 57 12.31 184.55 -4.36
CA GLN A 57 12.09 183.87 -3.07
C GLN A 57 11.36 182.51 -3.20
N ARG A 58 10.65 182.25 -4.32
CA ARG A 58 10.02 180.93 -4.58
C ARG A 58 10.96 179.93 -5.24
N ALA A 59 12.04 180.38 -5.88
CA ALA A 59 13.04 179.48 -6.47
C ALA A 59 13.89 178.80 -5.38
N GLU A 60 14.30 179.54 -4.34
CA GLU A 60 15.10 178.99 -3.25
C GLU A 60 14.38 177.93 -2.41
N THR A 61 13.06 178.05 -2.22
CA THR A 61 12.29 177.09 -1.41
C THR A 61 12.19 175.74 -2.11
N ALA A 62 11.90 175.73 -3.41
CA ALA A 62 11.78 174.49 -4.20
C ALA A 62 13.11 173.71 -4.25
N ALA A 63 14.25 174.41 -4.37
CA ALA A 63 15.57 173.78 -4.36
C ALA A 63 15.87 173.04 -3.04
N LYS A 64 15.45 173.60 -1.90
CA LYS A 64 15.69 173.02 -0.56
C LYS A 64 14.85 171.75 -0.29
N GLU A 65 13.69 171.60 -0.92
CA GLU A 65 12.86 170.39 -0.79
C GLU A 65 13.36 169.21 -1.65
N ALA A 66 13.76 169.48 -2.89
CA ALA A 66 14.30 168.46 -3.80
C ALA A 66 15.52 167.72 -3.20
N GLN A 67 16.35 168.43 -2.42
CA GLN A 67 17.54 167.86 -1.80
C GLN A 67 17.23 166.93 -0.60
N ARG A 68 16.07 167.09 0.07
CA ARG A 68 15.59 166.16 1.13
C ARG A 68 15.02 164.86 0.56
N LEU A 69 14.34 164.90 -0.59
CA LEU A 69 13.84 163.67 -1.24
C LEU A 69 14.98 162.74 -1.66
N LYS A 70 16.11 163.31 -2.10
CA LYS A 70 17.28 162.57 -2.60
C LYS A 70 18.07 161.83 -1.50
N SER A 71 17.99 162.24 -0.24
CA SER A 71 18.56 161.48 0.89
C SER A 71 17.71 160.27 1.26
N ASN A 72 16.38 160.43 1.30
CA ASN A 72 15.47 159.42 1.82
C ASN A 72 15.41 158.16 0.92
N LEU A 73 15.45 158.34 -0.40
CA LEU A 73 15.49 157.22 -1.36
C LEU A 73 16.69 156.29 -1.13
N ARG A 74 17.89 156.85 -0.89
CA ARG A 74 19.13 156.08 -0.67
C ARG A 74 19.14 155.23 0.60
N GLN A 75 18.35 155.60 1.62
CA GLN A 75 18.22 154.77 2.82
C GLN A 75 17.29 153.57 2.57
N LEU A 76 16.20 153.79 1.81
CA LEU A 76 15.18 152.77 1.52
C LEU A 76 15.70 151.67 0.57
N GLU A 77 16.58 152.02 -0.38
CA GLU A 77 17.31 151.05 -1.22
C GLU A 77 18.24 150.12 -0.40
N LEU A 78 18.73 150.58 0.76
CA LEU A 78 19.68 149.84 1.59
C LEU A 78 18.99 148.83 2.53
N GLU A 79 17.87 149.23 3.15
CA GLU A 79 17.04 148.32 3.97
C GLU A 79 16.41 147.19 3.14
N THR A 80 15.93 147.50 1.93
CA THR A 80 15.25 146.53 1.06
C THR A 80 16.17 145.41 0.59
N ASN A 81 17.42 145.74 0.24
CA ASN A 81 18.44 144.74 -0.13
C ASN A 81 18.81 143.80 1.02
N LEU A 82 18.90 144.31 2.26
CA LEU A 82 19.19 143.48 3.44
C LEU A 82 18.07 142.46 3.71
N ARG A 83 16.80 142.88 3.62
CA ARG A 83 15.63 141.99 3.77
C ARG A 83 15.63 140.84 2.75
N LEU A 84 15.93 141.13 1.48
CA LEU A 84 15.95 140.14 0.41
C LEU A 84 17.01 139.05 0.61
N GLN A 85 18.20 139.40 1.11
CA GLN A 85 19.23 138.40 1.42
C GLN A 85 18.84 137.48 2.58
N GLN A 86 18.08 137.99 3.57
CA GLN A 86 17.64 137.20 4.71
C GLN A 86 16.59 136.15 4.30
N GLN A 87 15.57 136.54 3.54
CA GLN A 87 14.52 135.63 3.05
C GLN A 87 15.08 134.48 2.19
N GLN A 88 16.12 134.71 1.38
CA GLN A 88 16.75 133.65 0.60
C GLN A 88 17.48 132.60 1.46
N ARG A 89 17.93 132.94 2.66
CA ARG A 89 18.56 131.98 3.60
C ARG A 89 17.50 131.10 4.26
N GLU A 90 16.44 131.72 4.75
CA GLU A 90 15.30 131.06 5.38
C GLU A 90 14.65 130.03 4.44
N PHE A 91 14.42 130.40 3.16
CA PHE A 91 13.89 129.48 2.15
C PHE A 91 14.81 128.26 1.90
N LYS A 92 16.13 128.47 1.82
CA LYS A 92 17.10 127.37 1.62
C LYS A 92 17.21 126.42 2.81
N GLN A 93 16.87 126.86 4.03
CA GLN A 93 16.76 125.98 5.18
C GLN A 93 15.45 125.17 5.13
N ALA A 94 14.31 125.84 4.89
CA ALA A 94 12.99 125.18 4.83
C ALA A 94 12.92 124.03 3.80
N VAL A 95 13.56 124.18 2.63
CA VAL A 95 13.61 123.12 1.60
C VAL A 95 14.40 121.90 2.08
N ARG A 96 15.53 122.09 2.78
CA ARG A 96 16.34 120.97 3.31
C ARG A 96 15.60 120.22 4.41
N ASP A 97 14.89 120.92 5.28
CA ASP A 97 14.07 120.30 6.33
C ASP A 97 12.91 119.50 5.75
N ALA A 98 12.32 119.95 4.63
CA ALA A 98 11.30 119.20 3.90
C ALA A 98 11.83 117.89 3.29
N GLU A 99 13.02 117.93 2.63
CA GLU A 99 13.66 116.71 2.11
C GLU A 99 13.97 115.70 3.23
N ASN A 100 14.49 116.18 4.36
CA ASN A 100 14.85 115.31 5.48
C ASN A 100 13.63 114.62 6.08
N ARG A 101 12.51 115.33 6.26
CA ARG A 101 11.22 114.74 6.69
C ARG A 101 10.70 113.71 5.70
N SER A 102 10.80 113.97 4.39
CA SER A 102 10.39 113.04 3.34
C SER A 102 11.20 111.73 3.39
N LYS A 103 12.53 111.82 3.50
CA LYS A 103 13.43 110.67 3.64
C LYS A 103 13.12 109.84 4.91
N GLN A 104 12.86 110.50 6.04
CA GLN A 104 12.48 109.83 7.28
C GLN A 104 11.11 109.12 7.18
N ALA A 105 10.12 109.72 6.52
CA ALA A 105 8.81 109.10 6.31
C ALA A 105 8.90 107.83 5.45
N LEU A 106 9.72 107.85 4.39
CA LEU A 106 9.95 106.67 3.54
C LEU A 106 10.65 105.54 4.31
N GLN A 107 11.65 105.84 5.14
CA GLN A 107 12.30 104.84 6.00
C GLN A 107 11.34 104.21 7.02
N GLN A 108 10.41 104.99 7.58
CA GLN A 108 9.36 104.49 8.48
C GLN A 108 8.29 103.65 7.75
N GLN A 109 8.04 103.88 6.46
CA GLN A 109 7.16 103.03 5.65
C GLN A 109 7.84 101.72 5.24
N ALA A 110 9.11 101.77 4.82
CA ALA A 110 9.88 100.59 4.44
C ALA A 110 10.00 99.60 5.61
N SER A 111 10.48 100.05 6.77
CA SER A 111 10.62 99.21 7.97
C SER A 111 9.30 98.61 8.49
N ARG A 112 8.17 99.32 8.33
CA ARG A 112 6.84 98.77 8.64
C ARG A 112 6.46 97.64 7.68
N LEU A 113 6.63 97.84 6.36
CA LEU A 113 6.34 96.81 5.36
C LEU A 113 7.22 95.58 5.56
N GLU A 114 8.52 95.79 5.81
CA GLU A 114 9.50 94.73 6.11
C GLU A 114 9.05 93.90 7.33
N SER A 115 8.75 94.54 8.46
CA SER A 115 8.24 93.84 9.66
C SER A 115 6.92 93.10 9.46
N ALA A 116 6.02 93.63 8.61
CA ALA A 116 4.74 92.98 8.30
C ALA A 116 4.92 91.76 7.38
N ILE A 117 5.89 91.81 6.46
CA ILE A 117 6.27 90.69 5.58
C ILE A 117 6.94 89.58 6.41
N GLU A 118 7.86 89.93 7.32
CA GLU A 118 8.47 88.97 8.24
C GLU A 118 7.42 88.27 9.12
N GLN A 119 6.51 89.04 9.74
CA GLN A 119 5.44 88.49 10.56
C GLN A 119 4.49 87.57 9.76
N GLY A 120 4.12 87.97 8.54
CA GLY A 120 3.31 87.15 7.64
C GLY A 120 3.98 85.83 7.26
N PHE A 121 5.27 85.83 6.91
CA PHE A 121 6.02 84.61 6.63
C PHE A 121 6.19 83.72 7.86
N VAL A 122 6.38 84.29 9.05
CA VAL A 122 6.43 83.51 10.30
C VAL A 122 5.09 82.85 10.58
N GLN A 123 3.96 83.55 10.40
CA GLN A 123 2.62 82.98 10.57
C GLN A 123 2.35 81.84 9.58
N GLN A 124 2.55 82.07 8.28
CA GLN A 124 2.37 81.03 7.25
C GLN A 124 3.26 79.80 7.50
N ARG A 125 4.49 80.00 7.98
CA ARG A 125 5.40 78.90 8.33
C ARG A 125 4.92 78.09 9.53
N LEU A 126 4.34 78.75 10.55
CA LEU A 126 3.75 78.06 11.71
C LEU A 126 2.51 77.25 11.30
N GLU A 127 1.59 77.85 10.52
CA GLU A 127 0.40 77.16 9.99
C GLU A 127 0.77 75.93 9.15
N TYR A 128 1.77 76.05 8.28
CA TYR A 128 2.25 74.94 7.45
C TYR A 128 2.92 73.83 8.29
N LEU A 129 3.66 74.18 9.34
CA LEU A 129 4.25 73.21 10.27
C LEU A 129 3.17 72.50 11.11
N GLU A 130 2.13 73.19 11.56
CA GLU A 130 0.97 72.56 12.21
C GLU A 130 0.24 71.59 11.27
N LEU A 131 0.02 71.98 10.01
CA LEU A 131 -0.64 71.12 9.02
C LEU A 131 0.17 69.85 8.76
N LEU A 132 1.49 69.98 8.58
CA LEU A 132 2.41 68.83 8.44
C LEU A 132 2.44 67.96 9.71
N HIS A 133 2.31 68.54 10.89
CA HIS A 133 2.25 67.76 12.15
C HIS A 133 0.94 66.96 12.24
N LYS A 134 -0.20 67.59 11.95
CA LYS A 134 -1.52 66.94 11.94
C LYS A 134 -1.56 65.80 10.92
N GLN A 135 -1.15 66.04 9.67
CA GLN A 135 -1.05 64.99 8.66
C GLN A 135 -0.10 63.86 9.07
N ARG A 136 1.06 64.16 9.69
CA ARG A 136 1.98 63.12 10.16
C ARG A 136 1.35 62.23 11.24
N GLN A 137 0.59 62.82 12.17
CA GLN A 137 -0.15 62.07 13.19
C GLN A 137 -1.26 61.23 12.56
N GLU A 138 -2.04 61.78 11.63
CA GLU A 138 -3.08 61.05 10.90
C GLU A 138 -2.52 59.83 10.14
N TYR A 139 -1.36 59.99 9.47
CA TYR A 139 -0.65 58.87 8.84
C TYR A 139 -0.14 57.86 9.87
N GLN A 140 0.44 58.30 10.99
CA GLN A 140 0.93 57.39 12.05
C GLN A 140 -0.22 56.58 12.68
N ASP A 141 -1.36 57.20 12.94
CA ASP A 141 -2.58 56.53 13.43
C ASP A 141 -3.14 55.53 12.40
N LEU A 142 -3.13 55.89 11.11
CA LEU A 142 -3.53 54.99 10.03
C LEU A 142 -2.62 53.77 9.93
N PHE A 143 -1.29 53.98 9.94
CA PHE A 143 -0.31 52.89 9.93
C PHE A 143 -0.46 52.00 11.18
N ALA A 144 -0.58 52.58 12.38
CA ALA A 144 -0.75 51.80 13.61
C ALA A 144 -2.02 50.92 13.58
N ARG A 145 -3.15 51.45 13.08
CA ARG A 145 -4.38 50.67 12.89
C ARG A 145 -4.24 49.60 11.81
N GLN A 146 -3.49 49.87 10.76
CA GLN A 146 -3.25 48.92 9.67
C GLN A 146 -2.30 47.79 10.10
N ASP A 147 -1.23 48.10 10.83
CA ASP A 147 -0.30 47.12 11.40
C ASP A 147 -0.97 46.25 12.47
N GLN A 148 -1.83 46.82 13.32
CA GLN A 148 -2.68 46.03 14.23
C GLN A 148 -3.60 45.09 13.45
N LYS A 149 -4.27 45.59 12.40
CA LYS A 149 -5.15 44.75 11.56
C LYS A 149 -4.38 43.62 10.87
N PHE A 150 -3.20 43.89 10.30
CA PHE A 150 -2.37 42.84 9.71
C PHE A 150 -1.84 41.87 10.76
N THR A 151 -1.43 42.34 11.94
CA THR A 151 -0.95 41.49 13.05
C THR A 151 -2.05 40.54 13.51
N ASN A 152 -3.29 41.03 13.68
CA ASN A 152 -4.44 40.21 14.06
C ASN A 152 -4.77 39.18 12.97
N LEU A 153 -4.85 39.60 11.70
CA LEU A 153 -5.10 38.67 10.59
C LEU A 153 -4.01 37.60 10.46
N ILE A 154 -2.74 37.95 10.69
CA ILE A 154 -1.62 36.99 10.69
C ILE A 154 -1.70 36.05 11.91
N ALA A 155 -2.19 36.51 13.07
CA ALA A 155 -2.41 35.66 14.23
C ALA A 155 -3.56 34.67 13.99
N GLU A 156 -4.71 35.16 13.52
CA GLU A 156 -5.89 34.35 13.14
C GLU A 156 -5.54 33.29 12.09
N GLU A 157 -4.79 33.67 11.03
CA GLU A 157 -4.41 32.76 9.95
C GLU A 157 -3.39 31.71 10.41
N ARG A 158 -2.44 32.08 11.28
CA ARG A 158 -1.53 31.13 11.94
C ARG A 158 -2.26 30.17 12.85
N GLU A 159 -3.21 30.65 13.67
CA GLU A 159 -3.98 29.79 14.57
C GLU A 159 -4.85 28.82 13.78
N ALA A 160 -5.55 29.30 12.74
CA ALA A 160 -6.32 28.46 11.83
C ALA A 160 -5.45 27.39 11.14
N ARG A 161 -4.27 27.75 10.61
CA ARG A 161 -3.32 26.78 10.06
C ARG A 161 -2.82 25.78 11.10
N GLN A 162 -2.54 26.23 12.32
CA GLN A 162 -2.03 25.36 13.38
C GLN A 162 -3.11 24.37 13.86
N GLN A 163 -4.37 24.79 13.92
CA GLN A 163 -5.52 23.91 14.14
C GLN A 163 -5.70 22.90 12.97
N GLN A 164 -5.59 23.34 11.71
CA GLN A 164 -5.63 22.44 10.56
C GLN A 164 -4.49 21.40 10.55
N ILE A 165 -3.26 21.82 10.87
CA ILE A 165 -2.10 20.91 10.97
C ILE A 165 -2.31 19.89 12.10
N ALA A 166 -2.82 20.32 13.25
CA ALA A 166 -3.13 19.41 14.37
C ALA A 166 -4.24 18.40 14.00
N GLN A 167 -5.29 18.82 13.27
CA GLN A 167 -6.34 17.94 12.76
C GLN A 167 -5.79 16.93 11.72
N LEU A 168 -4.93 17.38 10.80
CA LEU A 168 -4.29 16.49 9.82
C LEU A 168 -3.38 15.47 10.51
N GLN A 169 -2.58 15.89 11.50
CA GLN A 169 -1.76 14.98 12.31
C GLN A 169 -2.62 13.97 13.08
N ALA A 170 -3.72 14.39 13.70
CA ALA A 170 -4.65 13.49 14.39
C ALA A 170 -5.26 12.46 13.42
N ASN A 171 -5.67 12.87 12.23
CA ASN A 171 -6.23 11.98 11.21
C ASN A 171 -5.19 10.98 10.69
N ILE A 172 -3.96 11.41 10.42
CA ILE A 172 -2.85 10.53 10.01
C ILE A 172 -2.54 9.51 11.10
N ASN A 173 -2.46 9.94 12.37
CA ASN A 173 -2.20 9.05 13.50
C ASN A 173 -3.33 8.02 13.70
N GLN A 174 -4.59 8.42 13.53
CA GLN A 174 -5.73 7.49 13.59
C GLN A 174 -5.71 6.46 12.46
N GLU A 175 -5.37 6.88 11.23
CA GLU A 175 -5.28 5.95 10.10
C GLU A 175 -4.09 4.98 10.23
N GLN A 176 -2.95 5.45 10.74
CA GLN A 176 -1.82 4.58 11.07
C GLN A 176 -2.17 3.57 12.18
N GLN A 177 -2.86 4.00 13.24
CA GLN A 177 -3.35 3.10 14.29
C GLN A 177 -4.37 2.08 13.76
N ARG A 178 -5.25 2.48 12.82
CA ARG A 178 -6.20 1.59 12.15
C ARG A 178 -5.47 0.54 11.29
N GLN A 179 -4.50 0.94 10.49
CA GLN A 179 -3.73 0.04 9.63
C GLN A 179 -2.81 -0.89 10.45
N MET A 180 -2.23 -0.43 11.56
CA MET A 180 -1.48 -1.31 12.47
C MET A 180 -2.39 -2.37 13.07
N LYS A 181 -3.54 -2.01 13.66
CA LYS A 181 -4.49 -2.98 14.22
C LYS A 181 -4.98 -4.01 13.20
N LEU A 182 -5.35 -3.56 12.00
CA LEU A 182 -5.77 -4.46 10.91
C LEU A 182 -4.64 -5.44 10.52
N GLY A 183 -3.38 -5.01 10.60
CA GLY A 183 -2.21 -5.86 10.45
C GLY A 183 -1.96 -6.81 11.65
N GLU A 184 -2.20 -6.37 12.88
CA GLU A 184 -2.12 -7.21 14.09
C GLU A 184 -3.17 -8.32 14.06
N ASP A 185 -4.44 -7.97 13.83
CA ASP A 185 -5.58 -8.89 13.75
C ASP A 185 -5.36 -9.93 12.63
N LEU A 186 -5.02 -9.47 11.42
CA LEU A 186 -4.73 -10.35 10.28
C LEU A 186 -3.58 -11.34 10.58
N LEU A 187 -2.48 -10.87 11.19
CA LEU A 187 -1.34 -11.75 11.47
C LEU A 187 -1.60 -12.73 12.62
N ALA A 188 -2.51 -12.38 13.54
CA ALA A 188 -3.02 -13.32 14.54
C ALA A 188 -3.86 -14.43 13.89
N ASP A 189 -4.76 -14.10 12.96
CA ASP A 189 -5.55 -15.08 12.21
C ASP A 189 -4.68 -15.99 11.32
N VAL A 190 -3.69 -15.41 10.61
CA VAL A 190 -2.73 -16.18 9.80
C VAL A 190 -1.92 -17.14 10.68
N GLU A 191 -1.49 -16.71 11.88
CA GLU A 191 -0.78 -17.59 12.81
C GLU A 191 -1.68 -18.67 13.43
N LEU A 192 -2.97 -18.38 13.70
CA LEU A 192 -3.93 -19.38 14.15
C LEU A 192 -4.11 -20.49 13.11
N ILE A 193 -4.28 -20.12 11.83
CA ILE A 193 -4.39 -21.06 10.71
C ILE A 193 -3.10 -21.86 10.53
N TRP A 194 -1.93 -21.20 10.62
CA TRP A 194 -0.63 -21.88 10.56
C TRP A 194 -0.50 -22.96 11.65
N ARG A 195 -0.88 -22.66 12.90
CA ARG A 195 -0.84 -23.61 14.02
C ARG A 195 -1.86 -24.76 13.88
N GLN A 196 -3.01 -24.51 13.27
CA GLN A 196 -3.97 -25.58 12.92
C GLN A 196 -3.37 -26.52 11.88
N ILE A 197 -2.74 -25.99 10.83
CA ILE A 197 -2.11 -26.82 9.78
C ILE A 197 -0.92 -27.63 10.33
N ASP A 198 -0.13 -27.07 11.25
CA ASP A 198 1.01 -27.76 11.88
C ASP A 198 0.58 -28.92 12.80
N ARG A 199 -0.57 -28.78 13.48
CA ARG A 199 -1.09 -29.77 14.44
C ARG A 199 -1.99 -30.83 13.81
N ASP A 200 -2.88 -30.42 12.91
CA ASP A 200 -4.03 -31.24 12.47
C ASP A 200 -3.78 -32.00 11.15
N TYR A 201 -2.71 -31.69 10.41
CA TYR A 201 -2.42 -32.30 9.11
C TYR A 201 -0.97 -32.83 9.04
N PRO A 202 -0.72 -34.00 8.39
CA PRO A 202 0.63 -34.55 8.22
C PRO A 202 1.42 -33.84 7.10
N HIS A 203 1.64 -32.53 7.25
CA HIS A 203 2.20 -31.65 6.22
C HIS A 203 3.57 -32.10 5.70
N GLN A 204 4.43 -32.64 6.56
CA GLN A 204 5.75 -33.15 6.17
C GLN A 204 5.68 -34.35 5.20
N ARG A 205 4.62 -35.18 5.27
CA ARG A 205 4.41 -36.34 4.38
C ARG A 205 3.99 -35.92 2.97
N PHE A 206 3.24 -34.83 2.86
CA PHE A 206 2.52 -34.46 1.64
C PHE A 206 3.06 -33.22 0.92
N ALA A 207 3.69 -32.30 1.66
CA ALA A 207 4.25 -31.04 1.17
C ALA A 207 5.45 -30.59 2.04
N PRO A 208 6.55 -31.38 2.09
CA PRO A 208 7.70 -31.09 2.95
C PRO A 208 8.27 -29.69 2.70
N GLY A 209 8.66 -29.00 3.77
CA GLY A 209 9.22 -27.65 3.74
C GLY A 209 8.20 -26.51 3.60
N ARG A 210 7.11 -26.68 2.83
CA ARG A 210 6.17 -25.57 2.53
C ARG A 210 5.63 -24.85 3.76
N LEU A 211 5.23 -25.56 4.81
CA LEU A 211 4.69 -24.90 6.01
C LEU A 211 5.75 -24.05 6.75
N ALA A 212 7.03 -24.44 6.67
CA ALA A 212 8.14 -23.66 7.19
C ALA A 212 8.45 -22.43 6.31
N ASP A 213 8.28 -22.52 4.99
CA ASP A 213 8.38 -21.36 4.09
C ASP A 213 7.32 -20.31 4.41
N LEU A 214 6.08 -20.74 4.65
CA LEU A 214 4.99 -19.85 5.06
C LEU A 214 5.17 -19.30 6.47
N ARG A 215 5.84 -20.03 7.38
CA ARG A 215 6.29 -19.47 8.66
C ARG A 215 7.29 -18.33 8.46
N ARG A 216 8.22 -18.44 7.50
CA ARG A 216 9.17 -17.36 7.17
C ARG A 216 8.44 -16.14 6.58
N GLY A 217 7.39 -16.35 5.79
CA GLY A 217 6.50 -15.27 5.31
C GLY A 217 5.78 -14.54 6.45
N LEU A 218 5.21 -15.29 7.41
CA LEU A 218 4.56 -14.73 8.60
C LEU A 218 5.52 -13.88 9.45
N GLU A 219 6.73 -14.38 9.75
CA GLU A 219 7.70 -13.63 10.56
C GLU A 219 8.25 -12.39 9.83
N LEU A 220 8.39 -12.44 8.50
CA LEU A 220 8.70 -11.24 7.70
C LEU A 220 7.57 -10.20 7.79
N ALA A 221 6.31 -10.63 7.72
CA ALA A 221 5.16 -9.74 7.85
C ALA A 221 5.09 -9.08 9.25
N LYS A 222 5.35 -9.84 10.31
CA LYS A 222 5.47 -9.31 11.68
C LYS A 222 6.63 -8.32 11.82
N SER A 223 7.79 -8.61 11.25
CA SER A 223 8.94 -7.68 11.24
C SER A 223 8.61 -6.37 10.52
N ASN A 224 7.90 -6.44 9.39
CA ASN A 224 7.42 -5.26 8.67
C ASN A 224 6.44 -4.43 9.52
N LEU A 225 5.55 -5.10 10.27
CA LEU A 225 4.60 -4.43 11.17
C LEU A 225 5.33 -3.69 12.30
N GLN A 226 6.30 -4.35 12.95
CA GLN A 226 7.13 -3.77 14.00
C GLN A 226 8.00 -2.59 13.50
N ALA A 227 8.37 -2.60 12.21
CA ALA A 227 9.04 -1.47 11.55
C ALA A 227 8.07 -0.34 11.12
N GLY A 228 6.78 -0.43 11.45
CA GLY A 228 5.74 0.54 11.07
C GLY A 228 5.25 0.43 9.61
N LEU A 229 5.77 -0.52 8.83
CA LEU A 229 5.46 -0.73 7.41
C LEU A 229 4.14 -1.51 7.22
N SER A 230 3.06 -0.99 7.84
CA SER A 230 1.76 -1.67 7.98
C SER A 230 1.19 -2.19 6.65
N GLN A 231 1.33 -1.45 5.55
CA GLN A 231 0.83 -1.88 4.23
C GLN A 231 1.63 -3.07 3.66
N ALA A 232 2.95 -3.11 3.89
CA ALA A 232 3.78 -4.26 3.50
C ALA A 232 3.51 -5.48 4.40
N ALA A 233 3.26 -5.26 5.69
CA ALA A 233 2.83 -6.30 6.62
C ALA A 233 1.47 -6.91 6.21
N ILE A 234 0.46 -6.07 5.94
CA ILE A 234 -0.86 -6.50 5.48
C ILE A 234 -0.76 -7.28 4.16
N SER A 235 -0.04 -6.75 3.16
CA SER A 235 0.11 -7.43 1.86
C SER A 235 0.82 -8.79 1.98
N THR A 236 1.89 -8.87 2.79
CA THR A 236 2.61 -10.13 3.05
C THR A 236 1.74 -11.12 3.84
N GLY A 237 0.95 -10.63 4.82
CA GLY A 237 0.00 -11.41 5.59
C GLY A 237 -1.15 -11.96 4.75
N GLN A 238 -1.75 -11.14 3.88
CA GLN A 238 -2.79 -11.54 2.93
C GLN A 238 -2.29 -12.60 1.94
N LYS A 239 -1.07 -12.45 1.42
CA LYS A 239 -0.46 -13.50 0.60
C LYS A 239 -0.25 -14.79 1.41
N THR A 240 0.35 -14.70 2.60
CA THR A 240 0.61 -15.86 3.46
C THR A 240 -0.69 -16.57 3.87
N TYR A 241 -1.79 -15.83 4.09
CA TYR A 241 -3.13 -16.38 4.30
C TYR A 241 -3.61 -17.22 3.11
N LEU A 242 -3.52 -16.69 1.89
CA LEU A 242 -3.93 -17.39 0.67
C LEU A 242 -3.07 -18.64 0.43
N ASP A 243 -1.74 -18.49 0.51
CA ASP A 243 -0.80 -19.60 0.36
C ASP A 243 -1.04 -20.71 1.43
N LEU A 244 -1.47 -20.35 2.65
CA LEU A 244 -1.86 -21.32 3.69
C LEU A 244 -3.23 -21.96 3.43
N ALA A 245 -4.20 -21.22 2.88
CA ALA A 245 -5.50 -21.76 2.50
C ALA A 245 -5.37 -22.79 1.37
N ASP A 246 -4.59 -22.47 0.34
CA ASP A 246 -4.27 -23.39 -0.76
C ASP A 246 -3.49 -24.62 -0.25
N LEU A 247 -2.50 -24.42 0.64
CA LEU A 247 -1.78 -25.54 1.27
C LEU A 247 -2.74 -26.44 2.07
N ARG A 248 -3.67 -25.87 2.85
CA ARG A 248 -4.65 -26.65 3.61
C ARG A 248 -5.57 -27.46 2.69
N LEU A 249 -6.01 -26.89 1.58
CA LEU A 249 -6.82 -27.59 0.58
C LEU A 249 -6.04 -28.73 -0.10
N GLU A 250 -4.77 -28.50 -0.45
CA GLU A 250 -3.90 -29.53 -1.02
C GLU A 250 -3.65 -30.68 -0.02
N LEU A 251 -3.38 -30.36 1.25
CA LEU A 251 -3.17 -31.33 2.32
C LEU A 251 -4.43 -32.14 2.62
N ALA A 252 -5.59 -31.49 2.77
CA ALA A 252 -6.86 -32.17 3.01
C ALA A 252 -7.24 -33.13 1.86
N ARG A 253 -7.00 -32.71 0.60
CA ARG A 253 -7.23 -33.58 -0.55
C ARG A 253 -6.30 -34.79 -0.56
N LYS A 254 -4.99 -34.57 -0.38
CA LYS A 254 -3.99 -35.66 -0.31
C LYS A 254 -4.23 -36.60 0.86
N GLU A 255 -4.74 -36.09 1.98
CA GLU A 255 -5.10 -36.90 3.13
C GLU A 255 -6.33 -37.77 2.85
N GLN A 256 -7.39 -37.20 2.27
CA GLN A 256 -8.56 -37.98 1.87
C GLN A 256 -8.21 -39.05 0.81
N GLU A 257 -7.40 -38.68 -0.19
CA GLU A 257 -6.85 -39.57 -1.23
C GLU A 257 -6.04 -40.73 -0.62
N TRP A 258 -5.12 -40.43 0.30
CA TRP A 258 -4.34 -41.42 1.04
C TRP A 258 -5.22 -42.32 1.92
N GLN A 259 -6.20 -41.76 2.63
CA GLN A 259 -7.12 -42.53 3.48
C GLN A 259 -8.00 -43.47 2.64
N LEU A 260 -8.48 -43.04 1.48
CA LEU A 260 -9.25 -43.90 0.57
C LEU A 260 -8.40 -45.06 0.03
N LEU A 261 -7.18 -44.78 -0.44
CA LEU A 261 -6.27 -45.81 -0.96
C LEU A 261 -5.80 -46.78 0.14
N TYR A 262 -5.50 -46.27 1.34
CA TYR A 262 -5.09 -47.10 2.47
C TYR A 262 -6.22 -48.03 2.94
N ASN A 263 -7.43 -47.48 3.12
CA ASN A 263 -8.58 -48.26 3.58
C ASN A 263 -9.06 -49.26 2.52
N ALA A 264 -8.94 -48.95 1.22
CA ALA A 264 -9.13 -49.94 0.16
C ALA A 264 -8.10 -51.07 0.25
N ALA A 265 -6.80 -50.75 0.17
CA ALA A 265 -5.73 -51.74 0.15
C ALA A 265 -5.72 -52.67 1.38
N ILE A 266 -5.98 -52.16 2.59
CA ILE A 266 -6.06 -53.01 3.79
C ILE A 266 -7.32 -53.89 3.79
N THR A 267 -8.46 -53.40 3.30
CA THR A 267 -9.71 -54.19 3.19
C THR A 267 -9.58 -55.27 2.12
N ASP A 268 -8.99 -54.96 0.96
CA ASP A 268 -8.77 -55.90 -0.13
C ASP A 268 -7.85 -57.05 0.29
N VAL A 269 -6.75 -56.75 1.02
CA VAL A 269 -5.87 -57.79 1.59
C VAL A 269 -6.58 -58.61 2.65
N GLN A 270 -7.37 -57.99 3.53
CA GLN A 270 -8.11 -58.71 4.57
C GLN A 270 -9.22 -59.59 4.00
N SER A 271 -9.88 -59.17 2.91
CA SER A 271 -10.83 -60.02 2.16
C SER A 271 -10.11 -61.22 1.56
N LEU A 272 -8.96 -61.02 0.90
CA LEU A 272 -8.18 -62.11 0.33
C LEU A 272 -7.64 -63.10 1.38
N ILE A 273 -7.21 -62.62 2.54
CA ILE A 273 -6.79 -63.50 3.65
C ILE A 273 -7.99 -64.30 4.16
N ALA A 274 -9.15 -63.66 4.38
CA ALA A 274 -10.37 -64.34 4.81
C ALA A 274 -10.90 -65.34 3.76
N GLU A 275 -10.76 -65.04 2.48
CA GLU A 275 -11.08 -65.95 1.37
C GLU A 275 -10.11 -67.15 1.31
N VAL A 276 -8.82 -66.93 1.55
CA VAL A 276 -7.83 -68.01 1.70
C VAL A 276 -8.18 -68.91 2.89
N GLU A 277 -8.41 -68.32 4.07
CA GLU A 277 -8.78 -69.06 5.29
C GLU A 277 -10.07 -69.87 5.10
N ALA A 278 -11.11 -69.26 4.51
CA ALA A 278 -12.39 -69.91 4.26
C ALA A 278 -12.31 -71.06 3.22
N ASN A 279 -11.33 -71.04 2.33
CA ASN A 279 -11.12 -72.09 1.32
C ASN A 279 -10.07 -73.14 1.72
N ARG A 280 -9.44 -73.06 2.90
CA ARG A 280 -8.49 -74.09 3.39
C ARG A 280 -9.10 -75.49 3.43
N GLU A 281 -10.31 -75.62 3.98
CA GLU A 281 -11.14 -76.83 3.93
C GLU A 281 -12.25 -76.67 2.88
N CYS A 282 -12.13 -77.32 1.74
CA CYS A 282 -13.18 -77.31 0.72
C CYS A 282 -14.07 -78.57 0.87
N GLU A 283 -15.38 -78.38 1.05
CA GLU A 283 -16.35 -79.47 0.87
C GLU A 283 -16.65 -79.66 -0.61
N ILE A 284 -16.23 -80.79 -1.18
CA ILE A 284 -16.60 -81.20 -2.54
C ILE A 284 -17.67 -82.29 -2.45
N GLU A 285 -18.80 -82.05 -3.12
CA GLU A 285 -19.87 -83.03 -3.32
C GLU A 285 -19.54 -83.90 -4.54
N PHE A 286 -19.38 -85.21 -4.33
CA PHE A 286 -19.16 -86.20 -5.39
C PHE A 286 -20.42 -87.07 -5.57
N GLY A 287 -21.04 -87.01 -6.75
CA GLY A 287 -22.23 -87.78 -7.11
C GLY A 287 -23.26 -86.97 -7.92
N GLN A 288 -24.43 -87.55 -8.17
CA GLN A 288 -25.58 -86.84 -8.75
C GLN A 288 -26.84 -87.09 -7.92
N GLY A 289 -27.51 -86.02 -7.49
CA GLY A 289 -28.77 -86.11 -6.75
C GLY A 289 -28.58 -86.23 -5.24
N ALA A 290 -29.44 -87.01 -4.59
CA ALA A 290 -29.55 -87.08 -3.13
C ALA A 290 -28.50 -88.00 -2.45
N GLU A 291 -27.67 -88.69 -3.25
CA GLU A 291 -26.62 -89.62 -2.81
C GLU A 291 -25.22 -89.04 -3.10
N ALA A 292 -25.07 -87.72 -3.08
CA ALA A 292 -23.78 -87.05 -3.27
C ALA A 292 -22.99 -87.01 -1.94
N ASP A 293 -21.86 -87.72 -1.89
CA ASP A 293 -20.99 -87.77 -0.72
C ASP A 293 -20.19 -86.48 -0.58
N LYS A 294 -20.10 -85.99 0.66
CA LYS A 294 -19.42 -84.73 1.03
C LYS A 294 -18.02 -85.01 1.57
N PHE A 295 -17.00 -84.75 0.77
CA PHE A 295 -15.60 -84.88 1.19
C PHE A 295 -15.02 -83.52 1.56
N LYS A 296 -14.55 -83.40 2.82
CA LYS A 296 -13.71 -82.29 3.25
C LYS A 296 -12.28 -82.53 2.78
N LEU A 297 -11.75 -81.61 1.98
CA LEU A 297 -10.45 -81.73 1.33
C LEU A 297 -9.60 -80.49 1.65
N GLU A 298 -8.41 -80.72 2.21
CA GLU A 298 -7.45 -79.67 2.55
C GLU A 298 -6.72 -79.20 1.27
N ILE A 299 -6.98 -77.97 0.82
CA ILE A 299 -6.43 -77.46 -0.44
C ILE A 299 -4.90 -77.38 -0.40
N ASP A 300 -4.30 -77.10 0.76
CA ASP A 300 -2.85 -76.94 0.89
C ASP A 300 -2.09 -78.27 0.72
N TYR A 301 -2.70 -79.40 1.14
CA TYR A 301 -2.17 -80.74 0.86
C TYR A 301 -2.16 -81.02 -0.64
N TRP A 302 -3.28 -80.80 -1.34
CA TRP A 302 -3.38 -81.05 -2.79
C TRP A 302 -2.55 -80.10 -3.65
N THR A 303 -2.09 -78.97 -3.10
CA THR A 303 -1.26 -77.97 -3.79
C THR A 303 0.16 -77.84 -3.22
N ASN A 304 0.64 -78.87 -2.51
CA ASN A 304 2.02 -78.96 -2.00
C ASN A 304 2.48 -77.74 -1.15
N GLY A 305 1.58 -77.12 -0.39
CA GLY A 305 1.90 -75.93 0.42
C GLY A 305 1.76 -74.58 -0.32
N ARG A 306 1.28 -74.56 -1.57
CA ARG A 306 1.14 -73.32 -2.37
C ARG A 306 0.14 -72.33 -1.76
N LEU A 307 -0.92 -72.82 -1.10
CA LEU A 307 -1.89 -71.97 -0.41
C LEU A 307 -1.26 -71.31 0.82
N SER A 308 -0.56 -72.07 1.67
CA SER A 308 0.16 -71.54 2.84
C SER A 308 1.27 -70.54 2.43
N GLN A 309 1.97 -70.78 1.32
CA GLN A 309 2.96 -69.82 0.81
C GLN A 309 2.31 -68.51 0.32
N TYR A 310 1.15 -68.60 -0.33
CA TYR A 310 0.39 -67.43 -0.77
C TYR A 310 -0.17 -66.63 0.43
N GLU A 311 -0.71 -67.32 1.43
CA GLU A 311 -1.19 -66.73 2.69
C GLU A 311 -0.07 -65.98 3.44
N GLN A 312 1.14 -66.54 3.48
CA GLN A 312 2.31 -65.86 4.06
C GLN A 312 2.68 -64.58 3.31
N GLN A 313 2.54 -64.55 1.98
CA GLN A 313 2.80 -63.34 1.19
C GLN A 313 1.73 -62.26 1.42
N LEU A 314 0.45 -62.64 1.52
CA LEU A 314 -0.62 -61.70 1.88
C LEU A 314 -0.43 -61.12 3.28
N ASN A 315 -0.09 -61.97 4.28
CA ASN A 315 0.21 -61.52 5.64
C ASN A 315 1.44 -60.58 5.71
N GLN A 316 2.45 -60.79 4.86
CA GLN A 316 3.58 -59.86 4.75
C GLN A 316 3.13 -58.49 4.19
N LEU A 317 2.28 -58.46 3.16
CA LEU A 317 1.70 -57.21 2.64
C LEU A 317 0.82 -56.51 3.68
N GLU A 318 -0.01 -57.25 4.40
CA GLU A 318 -0.86 -56.71 5.47
C GLU A 318 -0.01 -56.08 6.60
N SER A 319 1.07 -56.77 7.00
CA SER A 319 2.03 -56.25 7.98
C SER A 319 2.80 -55.02 7.47
N GLN A 320 3.09 -54.94 6.16
CA GLN A 320 3.72 -53.74 5.56
C GLN A 320 2.76 -52.55 5.54
N LEU A 321 1.48 -52.76 5.23
CA LEU A 321 0.45 -51.71 5.31
C LEU A 321 0.30 -51.22 6.76
N LYS A 322 0.09 -52.14 7.72
CA LYS A 322 -0.08 -51.82 9.15
C LYS A 322 1.12 -51.07 9.75
N SER A 323 2.35 -51.53 9.49
CA SER A 323 3.57 -50.87 10.01
C SER A 323 3.94 -49.59 9.25
N GLY A 324 3.54 -49.47 7.98
CA GLY A 324 3.77 -48.31 7.13
C GLY A 324 2.75 -47.18 7.27
N ALA A 325 1.70 -47.32 8.09
CA ALA A 325 0.59 -46.36 8.16
C ALA A 325 1.02 -44.89 8.41
N SER A 326 2.10 -44.66 9.14
CA SER A 326 2.65 -43.31 9.38
C SER A 326 3.64 -42.80 8.32
N THR A 327 4.16 -43.68 7.45
CA THR A 327 5.29 -43.37 6.54
C THR A 327 4.99 -43.57 5.05
N LEU A 328 4.03 -44.42 4.70
CA LEU A 328 3.66 -44.71 3.31
C LEU A 328 3.15 -43.47 2.58
N THR A 329 3.65 -43.24 1.37
CA THR A 329 3.22 -42.18 0.45
C THR A 329 2.14 -42.69 -0.52
N ILE A 330 1.40 -41.78 -1.15
CA ILE A 330 0.34 -42.12 -2.12
C ILE A 330 0.84 -43.06 -3.23
N PRO A 331 1.98 -42.80 -3.92
CA PRO A 331 2.47 -43.71 -4.97
C PRO A 331 2.88 -45.10 -4.48
N GLN A 332 3.26 -45.23 -3.20
CA GLN A 332 3.55 -46.54 -2.59
C GLN A 332 2.26 -47.32 -2.32
N LEU A 333 1.20 -46.65 -1.85
CA LEU A 333 -0.14 -47.26 -1.72
C LEU A 333 -0.73 -47.64 -3.08
N GLU A 334 -0.55 -46.83 -4.12
CA GLU A 334 -0.96 -47.20 -5.49
C GLU A 334 -0.21 -48.42 -6.02
N ALA A 335 1.08 -48.56 -5.70
CA ALA A 335 1.88 -49.72 -6.09
C ALA A 335 1.44 -50.98 -5.34
N MET A 336 1.27 -50.89 -4.02
CA MET A 336 0.75 -51.99 -3.19
C MET A 336 -0.65 -52.40 -3.64
N GLY A 337 -1.57 -51.45 -3.88
CA GLY A 337 -2.92 -51.72 -4.39
C GLY A 337 -2.91 -52.51 -5.71
N LYS A 338 -2.04 -52.13 -6.66
CA LYS A 338 -1.86 -52.87 -7.92
C LYS A 338 -1.31 -54.28 -7.70
N GLU A 339 -0.38 -54.46 -6.77
CA GLU A 339 0.14 -55.78 -6.41
C GLU A 339 -0.97 -56.66 -5.82
N ILE A 340 -1.81 -56.11 -4.94
CA ILE A 340 -2.96 -56.80 -4.33
C ILE A 340 -3.96 -57.21 -5.40
N THR A 341 -4.34 -56.31 -6.32
CA THR A 341 -5.19 -56.66 -7.47
C THR A 341 -4.58 -57.74 -8.35
N SER A 342 -3.26 -57.70 -8.61
CA SER A 342 -2.59 -58.76 -9.39
C SER A 342 -2.55 -60.13 -8.69
N ARG A 343 -2.71 -60.15 -7.36
CA ARG A 343 -2.72 -61.37 -6.55
C ARG A 343 -4.10 -62.02 -6.43
N GLN A 344 -5.19 -61.26 -6.63
CA GLN A 344 -6.57 -61.79 -6.61
C GLN A 344 -6.80 -63.07 -7.43
N PRO A 345 -6.37 -63.19 -8.71
CA PRO A 345 -6.60 -64.40 -9.49
C PRO A 345 -5.84 -65.65 -9.00
N ILE A 346 -4.75 -65.47 -8.24
CA ILE A 346 -3.87 -66.58 -7.82
C ILE A 346 -4.60 -67.56 -6.89
N LEU A 347 -5.54 -67.10 -6.06
CA LEU A 347 -6.39 -67.99 -5.26
C LEU A 347 -7.24 -68.90 -6.16
N GLY A 348 -7.81 -68.34 -7.24
CA GLY A 348 -8.56 -69.11 -8.24
C GLY A 348 -7.70 -70.16 -8.94
N GLU A 349 -6.46 -69.82 -9.29
CA GLU A 349 -5.49 -70.78 -9.85
C GLU A 349 -5.17 -71.92 -8.87
N ILE A 350 -4.89 -71.62 -7.61
CA ILE A 350 -4.57 -72.61 -6.56
C ILE A 350 -5.78 -73.53 -6.32
N MET A 351 -7.00 -72.98 -6.28
CA MET A 351 -8.22 -73.78 -6.17
C MET A 351 -8.49 -74.66 -7.41
N GLN A 352 -8.10 -74.21 -8.60
CA GLN A 352 -8.20 -75.00 -9.83
C GLN A 352 -7.15 -76.11 -9.86
N GLU A 353 -5.90 -75.82 -9.48
CA GLU A 353 -4.83 -76.80 -9.33
C GLU A 353 -5.22 -77.93 -8.36
N ALA A 354 -5.75 -77.57 -7.18
CA ALA A 354 -6.25 -78.54 -6.21
C ALA A 354 -7.33 -79.46 -6.80
N LYS A 355 -8.33 -78.89 -7.48
CA LYS A 355 -9.42 -79.65 -8.11
C LYS A 355 -8.91 -80.59 -9.20
N LEU A 356 -7.96 -80.15 -10.02
CA LEU A 356 -7.34 -80.98 -11.05
C LEU A 356 -6.47 -82.10 -10.44
N ALA A 357 -5.77 -81.85 -9.33
CA ALA A 357 -5.00 -82.86 -8.61
C ALA A 357 -5.91 -83.95 -7.98
N ILE A 358 -7.04 -83.53 -7.37
CA ILE A 358 -8.07 -84.43 -6.82
C ILE A 358 -8.66 -85.31 -7.94
N LEU A 359 -9.12 -84.68 -9.04
CA LEU A 359 -9.68 -85.40 -10.19
C LEU A 359 -8.65 -86.32 -10.86
N SER A 360 -7.38 -85.90 -10.94
CA SER A 360 -6.27 -86.73 -11.43
C SER A 360 -6.07 -87.97 -10.56
N SER A 361 -6.19 -87.86 -9.24
CA SER A 361 -6.12 -89.01 -8.32
C SER A 361 -7.29 -89.98 -8.52
N GLN A 362 -8.52 -89.48 -8.68
CA GLN A 362 -9.68 -90.33 -8.99
C GLN A 362 -9.53 -91.05 -10.34
N LEU A 363 -9.06 -90.36 -11.38
CA LEU A 363 -8.75 -90.96 -12.68
C LEU A 363 -7.71 -92.10 -12.58
N ARG A 364 -6.75 -92.04 -11.63
CA ARG A 364 -5.81 -93.16 -11.40
C ARG A 364 -6.51 -94.38 -10.82
N VAL A 365 -7.50 -94.19 -9.95
CA VAL A 365 -8.31 -95.30 -9.39
C VAL A 365 -9.24 -95.87 -10.47
N GLU A 366 -9.95 -95.04 -11.22
CA GLU A 366 -10.83 -95.50 -12.32
C GLU A 366 -10.07 -96.32 -13.39
N ILE A 367 -8.86 -95.88 -13.77
CA ILE A 367 -7.98 -96.65 -14.67
C ILE A 367 -7.59 -97.98 -14.03
N ALA A 368 -7.31 -98.00 -12.73
CA ALA A 368 -6.92 -99.22 -12.02
C ALA A 368 -8.06 -100.23 -11.89
N ASP A 369 -9.27 -99.78 -11.55
CA ASP A 369 -10.47 -100.63 -11.48
C ASP A 369 -10.78 -101.25 -12.85
N ARG A 370 -10.65 -100.46 -13.93
CA ARG A 370 -10.78 -100.98 -15.30
C ARG A 370 -9.68 -101.98 -15.67
N VAL A 371 -8.43 -101.78 -15.24
CA VAL A 371 -7.34 -102.78 -15.36
C VAL A 371 -7.71 -104.06 -14.61
N VAL A 372 -8.23 -103.97 -13.39
CA VAL A 372 -8.66 -105.14 -12.59
C VAL A 372 -9.83 -105.85 -13.26
N GLU A 373 -10.81 -105.14 -13.82
CA GLU A 373 -11.94 -105.71 -14.56
C GLU A 373 -11.45 -106.50 -15.80
N THR A 374 -10.62 -105.89 -16.64
CA THR A 374 -10.06 -106.55 -17.83
C THR A 374 -9.20 -107.77 -17.44
N LEU A 375 -8.34 -107.66 -16.42
CA LEU A 375 -7.54 -108.79 -15.94
C LEU A 375 -8.37 -109.88 -15.26
N SER A 376 -9.52 -109.53 -14.68
CA SER A 376 -10.48 -110.50 -14.13
C SER A 376 -11.12 -111.36 -15.22
N SER A 377 -11.38 -110.80 -16.40
CA SER A 377 -11.84 -111.59 -17.56
C SER A 377 -10.81 -112.63 -18.02
N LEU A 378 -9.52 -112.41 -17.72
CA LEU A 378 -8.39 -113.32 -18.01
C LEU A 378 -8.06 -114.27 -16.85
N GLY A 379 -8.86 -114.31 -15.79
CA GLY A 379 -8.70 -115.22 -14.65
C GLY A 379 -7.67 -114.79 -13.61
N TYR A 380 -7.20 -113.54 -13.64
CA TYR A 380 -6.51 -112.93 -12.50
C TYR A 380 -7.53 -112.42 -11.48
N THR A 381 -7.15 -112.33 -10.21
CA THR A 381 -8.02 -111.82 -9.13
C THR A 381 -7.25 -110.91 -8.18
N LEU A 382 -7.92 -109.90 -7.65
CA LEU A 382 -7.42 -109.08 -6.55
C LEU A 382 -7.61 -109.89 -5.24
N VAL A 383 -6.52 -110.22 -4.54
CA VAL A 383 -6.58 -111.20 -3.44
C VAL A 383 -6.92 -110.53 -2.11
N ASN A 384 -6.35 -109.37 -1.81
CA ASN A 384 -6.71 -108.53 -0.67
C ASN A 384 -6.84 -107.07 -1.15
N PRO A 385 -8.06 -106.51 -1.32
CA PRO A 385 -8.22 -105.15 -1.83
C PRO A 385 -7.37 -104.11 -1.09
N ASP A 386 -7.41 -104.10 0.24
CA ASP A 386 -6.73 -103.12 1.10
C ASP A 386 -5.19 -103.22 1.13
N ALA A 387 -4.61 -104.26 0.50
CA ALA A 387 -3.16 -104.56 0.57
C ALA A 387 -2.52 -104.89 -0.78
N ASP A 388 -3.32 -105.23 -1.79
CA ASP A 388 -2.89 -105.42 -3.17
C ASP A 388 -3.23 -104.19 -4.05
N ALA A 389 -3.96 -103.18 -3.55
CA ALA A 389 -4.21 -101.90 -4.24
C ALA A 389 -3.94 -100.69 -3.30
N VAL A 390 -2.87 -99.91 -3.57
CA VAL A 390 -2.40 -98.82 -2.69
C VAL A 390 -1.80 -97.64 -3.47
N TYR A 391 -1.72 -96.46 -2.82
CA TYR A 391 -0.87 -95.36 -3.27
C TYR A 391 0.59 -95.53 -2.79
N GLU A 392 1.55 -95.13 -3.61
CA GLU A 392 2.97 -95.12 -3.23
C GLU A 392 3.22 -94.12 -2.09
N GLY A 393 3.76 -94.59 -0.96
CA GLY A 393 3.97 -93.78 0.25
C GLY A 393 2.71 -93.34 1.00
N GLU A 394 1.54 -93.95 0.74
CA GLU A 394 0.22 -93.54 1.24
C GLU A 394 -0.25 -92.13 0.80
N ASP A 395 0.49 -91.49 -0.11
CA ASP A 395 0.21 -90.15 -0.62
C ASP A 395 -0.65 -90.21 -1.89
N GLN A 396 -1.92 -89.79 -1.78
CA GLN A 396 -2.90 -89.83 -2.87
C GLN A 396 -2.50 -89.01 -4.11
N ARG A 397 -1.51 -88.12 -3.99
CA ARG A 397 -0.97 -87.32 -5.11
C ARG A 397 0.00 -88.13 -5.98
N GLN A 398 0.53 -89.24 -5.48
CA GLN A 398 1.54 -90.09 -6.13
C GLN A 398 0.92 -91.17 -7.04
N ALA A 399 1.76 -92.09 -7.50
CA ALA A 399 1.36 -93.25 -8.28
C ALA A 399 0.44 -94.18 -7.50
N PHE A 400 -0.54 -94.76 -8.20
CA PHE A 400 -1.42 -95.81 -7.69
C PHE A 400 -0.96 -97.16 -8.22
N VAL A 401 -0.88 -98.17 -7.35
CA VAL A 401 -0.26 -99.47 -7.63
C VAL A 401 -1.22 -100.59 -7.29
N VAL A 402 -1.55 -101.42 -8.27
CA VAL A 402 -2.48 -102.55 -8.12
C VAL A 402 -1.84 -103.86 -8.56
N LYS A 403 -2.06 -104.91 -7.77
CA LYS A 403 -1.49 -106.24 -7.92
C LYS A 403 -2.59 -107.30 -8.02
N VAL A 404 -2.67 -108.02 -9.14
CA VAL A 404 -3.60 -109.14 -9.31
C VAL A 404 -2.86 -110.46 -9.51
N LYS A 405 -3.50 -111.59 -9.17
CA LYS A 405 -2.87 -112.92 -9.21
C LYS A 405 -3.77 -113.96 -9.88
N ASN A 406 -3.19 -114.80 -10.73
CA ASN A 406 -3.89 -115.93 -11.35
C ASN A 406 -3.82 -117.18 -10.45
N ILE A 407 -4.69 -118.15 -10.71
CA ILE A 407 -4.72 -119.48 -10.05
C ILE A 407 -3.37 -120.21 -10.21
N ALA A 408 -2.64 -119.96 -11.30
CA ALA A 408 -1.29 -120.49 -11.54
C ALA A 408 -0.17 -119.87 -10.67
N GLY A 409 -0.47 -118.83 -9.89
CA GLY A 409 0.50 -118.11 -9.05
C GLY A 409 1.25 -116.99 -9.74
N ASP A 410 0.94 -116.70 -11.01
CA ASP A 410 1.46 -115.55 -11.75
C ASP A 410 0.90 -114.24 -11.18
N GLU A 411 1.77 -113.27 -10.89
CA GLU A 411 1.41 -111.95 -10.36
C GLU A 411 1.58 -110.87 -11.45
N VAL A 412 0.61 -109.96 -11.59
CA VAL A 412 0.71 -108.76 -12.44
C VAL A 412 0.62 -107.53 -11.55
N VAL A 413 1.57 -106.62 -11.66
CA VAL A 413 1.58 -105.33 -10.94
C VAL A 413 1.53 -104.19 -11.95
N THR A 414 0.45 -103.42 -11.91
CA THR A 414 0.28 -102.21 -12.71
C THR A 414 0.54 -100.99 -11.83
N VAL A 415 1.43 -100.11 -12.29
CA VAL A 415 1.76 -98.83 -11.66
C VAL A 415 1.24 -97.72 -12.57
N ILE A 416 0.35 -96.89 -12.05
CA ILE A 416 -0.27 -95.76 -12.76
C ILE A 416 0.28 -94.48 -12.12
N SER A 417 1.17 -93.80 -12.82
CA SER A 417 1.84 -92.59 -12.33
C SER A 417 1.23 -91.32 -12.95
N PRO A 418 1.03 -90.25 -12.17
CA PRO A 418 0.62 -88.96 -12.73
C PRO A 418 1.67 -88.39 -13.68
N ASP A 419 1.22 -87.66 -14.69
CA ASP A 419 2.06 -86.79 -15.53
C ASP A 419 1.77 -85.31 -15.23
N GLN A 420 2.48 -84.39 -15.88
CA GLN A 420 2.32 -82.94 -15.67
C GLN A 420 1.04 -82.36 -16.31
N GLU A 421 0.49 -83.00 -17.34
CA GLU A 421 -0.78 -82.60 -17.95
C GLU A 421 -1.98 -83.35 -17.35
N PHE A 422 -3.09 -82.64 -17.13
CA PHE A 422 -4.31 -83.24 -16.58
C PHE A 422 -4.93 -84.27 -17.55
N GLY A 423 -5.27 -85.45 -17.02
CA GLY A 423 -5.81 -86.60 -17.80
C GLY A 423 -4.72 -87.48 -18.42
N VAL A 424 -3.47 -86.99 -18.47
CA VAL A 424 -2.30 -87.77 -18.87
C VAL A 424 -1.80 -88.53 -17.65
N ASN A 425 -1.87 -89.86 -17.71
CA ASN A 425 -1.27 -90.78 -16.74
C ASN A 425 -0.38 -91.75 -17.51
N SER A 426 0.81 -92.05 -16.97
CA SER A 426 1.67 -93.09 -17.51
C SER A 426 1.35 -94.41 -16.81
N ILE A 427 1.17 -95.47 -17.61
CA ILE A 427 0.75 -96.80 -17.11
C ILE A 427 1.88 -97.78 -17.42
N SER A 428 2.47 -98.38 -16.39
CA SER A 428 3.51 -99.41 -16.56
C SER A 428 3.09 -100.75 -15.97
N ILE A 429 3.19 -101.81 -16.78
CA ILE A 429 2.73 -103.15 -16.44
C ILE A 429 3.94 -104.06 -16.20
N ASN A 430 3.97 -104.73 -15.05
CA ASN A 430 5.08 -105.57 -14.60
C ASN A 430 4.55 -106.97 -14.30
N THR A 431 4.96 -107.98 -15.08
CA THR A 431 4.54 -109.38 -14.88
C THR A 431 5.60 -110.17 -14.11
N PHE A 432 5.17 -111.03 -13.19
CA PHE A 432 6.02 -111.87 -12.35
C PHE A 432 5.49 -113.30 -12.32
N SER A 433 5.97 -114.13 -13.25
CA SER A 433 5.60 -115.55 -13.33
C SER A 433 6.60 -116.44 -12.57
N PRO A 434 6.19 -117.18 -11.53
CA PRO A 434 7.03 -118.22 -10.91
C PRO A 434 7.09 -119.50 -11.77
N THR A 435 6.24 -119.61 -12.79
CA THR A 435 6.08 -120.75 -13.70
C THR A 435 6.94 -120.62 -14.97
N LEU A 436 7.14 -119.39 -15.46
CA LEU A 436 7.87 -119.08 -16.69
C LEU A 436 9.32 -118.67 -16.38
N LEU A 437 10.24 -119.63 -16.49
CA LEU A 437 11.69 -119.41 -16.31
C LEU A 437 12.38 -118.78 -17.53
N ASP A 438 11.65 -118.49 -18.62
CA ASP A 438 12.16 -117.81 -19.81
C ASP A 438 11.69 -116.34 -19.83
N GLU A 439 12.65 -115.42 -19.85
CA GLU A 439 12.42 -113.98 -19.96
C GLU A 439 11.57 -113.64 -21.21
N LYS A 440 11.76 -114.37 -22.32
CA LYS A 440 11.00 -114.15 -23.56
C LYS A 440 9.54 -114.56 -23.44
N ALA A 441 9.24 -115.63 -22.71
CA ALA A 441 7.86 -116.05 -22.46
C ALA A 441 7.14 -115.05 -21.52
N THR A 442 7.86 -114.54 -20.52
CA THR A 442 7.34 -113.52 -19.59
C THR A 442 7.05 -112.20 -20.32
N GLY A 443 7.96 -111.75 -21.21
CA GLY A 443 7.75 -110.58 -22.06
C GLY A 443 6.61 -110.76 -23.09
N GLN A 444 6.43 -111.97 -23.65
CA GLN A 444 5.28 -112.27 -24.52
C GLN A 444 3.95 -112.23 -23.75
N ASN A 445 3.91 -112.73 -22.51
CA ASN A 445 2.72 -112.65 -21.65
C ASN A 445 2.40 -111.18 -21.27
N ALA A 446 3.41 -110.40 -20.89
CA ALA A 446 3.25 -108.97 -20.63
C ALA A 446 2.68 -108.21 -21.84
N LYS A 447 3.19 -108.50 -23.04
CA LYS A 447 2.70 -107.90 -24.27
C LYS A 447 1.28 -108.35 -24.63
N ALA A 448 0.93 -109.63 -24.47
CA ALA A 448 -0.43 -110.10 -24.72
C ALA A 448 -1.45 -109.42 -23.80
N ILE A 449 -1.10 -109.21 -22.52
CA ILE A 449 -1.92 -108.45 -21.56
C ILE A 449 -2.05 -106.98 -21.97
N PHE A 450 -0.95 -106.34 -22.39
CA PHE A 450 -0.94 -104.97 -22.88
C PHE A 450 -1.83 -104.79 -24.12
N ASP A 451 -1.67 -105.65 -25.13
CA ASP A 451 -2.43 -105.61 -26.38
C ASP A 451 -3.95 -105.75 -26.14
N ILE A 452 -4.36 -106.49 -25.09
CA ILE A 452 -5.77 -106.64 -24.68
C ILE A 452 -6.28 -105.39 -23.95
N LEU A 453 -5.49 -104.81 -23.04
CA LEU A 453 -5.86 -103.59 -22.32
C LEU A 453 -6.03 -102.39 -23.27
N GLU A 454 -5.21 -102.30 -24.33
CA GLU A 454 -5.37 -101.26 -25.36
C GLU A 454 -6.68 -101.44 -26.16
N GLN A 455 -7.10 -102.69 -26.40
CA GLN A 455 -8.34 -103.03 -27.12
C GLN A 455 -9.60 -102.79 -26.27
N GLU A 456 -9.56 -103.10 -24.97
CA GLU A 456 -10.65 -102.83 -24.01
C GLU A 456 -10.76 -101.34 -23.62
N GLY A 457 -10.01 -100.46 -24.30
CA GLY A 457 -10.12 -99.01 -24.14
C GLY A 457 -9.45 -98.46 -22.88
N VAL A 458 -8.54 -99.21 -22.25
CA VAL A 458 -7.80 -98.79 -21.05
C VAL A 458 -6.72 -97.78 -21.40
N ARG A 459 -7.16 -96.59 -21.79
CA ARG A 459 -6.33 -95.49 -22.29
C ARG A 459 -6.35 -94.33 -21.31
N GLY A 460 -5.33 -94.27 -20.45
CA GLY A 460 -4.86 -92.96 -19.98
C GLY A 460 -4.41 -92.12 -21.19
N GLN A 461 -4.45 -90.80 -21.12
CA GLN A 461 -4.05 -89.95 -22.26
C GLN A 461 -2.52 -89.86 -22.44
N GLY A 462 -1.75 -90.62 -21.64
CA GLY A 462 -0.30 -90.70 -21.67
C GLY A 462 0.25 -91.99 -22.24
N GLN A 463 1.56 -92.20 -22.07
CA GLN A 463 2.26 -93.36 -22.60
C GLN A 463 2.01 -94.60 -21.73
N ILE A 464 1.53 -95.67 -22.35
CA ILE A 464 1.45 -97.01 -21.73
C ILE A 464 2.77 -97.72 -22.06
N GLU A 465 3.56 -98.07 -21.04
CA GLU A 465 4.85 -98.76 -21.18
C GLU A 465 4.74 -100.24 -20.78
N CYS A 466 4.76 -101.14 -21.78
CA CYS A 466 5.10 -102.54 -21.54
C CYS A 466 6.62 -102.65 -21.34
N ARG A 467 7.08 -102.94 -20.12
CA ARG A 467 8.51 -103.07 -19.81
C ARG A 467 8.97 -104.52 -19.91
N GLU A 468 9.96 -104.79 -20.76
CA GLU A 468 10.50 -106.15 -20.98
C GLU A 468 11.18 -106.75 -19.74
N GLN A 469 11.60 -105.91 -18.78
CA GLN A 469 12.10 -106.32 -17.47
C GLN A 469 11.22 -105.70 -16.36
N PRO A 470 10.57 -106.51 -15.51
CA PRO A 470 9.65 -106.03 -14.49
C PRO A 470 10.41 -105.40 -13.30
N ARG A 471 9.94 -104.24 -12.82
CA ARG A 471 10.55 -103.54 -11.69
C ARG A 471 10.30 -104.30 -10.37
N ALA A 472 11.31 -105.06 -9.93
CA ALA A 472 11.22 -105.85 -8.69
C ALA A 472 10.87 -105.03 -7.43
N GLU A 473 11.21 -103.74 -7.42
CA GLU A 473 10.83 -102.77 -6.36
C GLU A 473 9.31 -102.64 -6.14
N TYR A 474 8.48 -102.80 -7.19
CA TYR A 474 7.02 -102.73 -7.09
C TYR A 474 6.37 -104.08 -6.80
N ARG A 475 7.14 -105.18 -6.69
CA ARG A 475 6.58 -106.51 -6.44
C ARG A 475 6.02 -106.68 -5.03
N ASP A 476 6.59 -105.98 -4.04
CA ASP A 476 6.12 -105.96 -2.66
C ASP A 476 5.35 -104.66 -2.39
N VAL A 477 4.03 -104.75 -2.53
CA VAL A 477 3.09 -103.62 -2.39
C VAL A 477 3.17 -103.01 -0.98
N GLN A 478 3.52 -103.78 0.06
CA GLN A 478 3.69 -103.25 1.42
C GLN A 478 4.99 -102.45 1.60
N GLN A 479 6.01 -102.69 0.76
CA GLN A 479 7.19 -101.83 0.70
C GLN A 479 6.93 -100.56 -0.13
N VAL A 480 6.12 -100.63 -1.18
CA VAL A 480 5.66 -99.47 -1.97
C VAL A 480 4.81 -98.52 -1.11
N GLN A 481 3.86 -99.07 -0.33
CA GLN A 481 3.05 -98.30 0.62
C GLN A 481 3.91 -97.58 1.68
N ARG A 482 4.98 -98.23 2.16
CA ARG A 482 5.88 -97.69 3.21
C ARG A 482 7.06 -96.88 2.68
N ARG A 483 7.16 -96.69 1.35
CA ARG A 483 8.26 -95.94 0.74
C ARG A 483 8.08 -94.46 1.02
N GLN A 484 9.07 -93.83 1.66
CA GLN A 484 9.14 -92.38 1.72
C GLN A 484 9.42 -91.84 0.31
N VAL A 485 8.38 -91.35 -0.36
CA VAL A 485 8.53 -90.61 -1.61
C VAL A 485 9.18 -89.28 -1.28
N SER A 486 10.49 -89.20 -1.52
CA SER A 486 11.18 -87.93 -1.49
C SER A 486 10.70 -87.10 -2.68
N ASN A 487 9.90 -86.07 -2.41
CA ASN A 487 9.51 -85.04 -3.39
C ASN A 487 10.76 -84.27 -3.88
N GLN A 488 11.54 -84.91 -4.75
CA GLN A 488 12.51 -84.23 -5.59
C GLN A 488 11.72 -83.43 -6.62
N VAL A 489 11.52 -82.15 -6.31
CA VAL A 489 11.30 -81.13 -7.34
C VAL A 489 12.38 -81.36 -8.40
N GLN A 490 11.97 -81.77 -9.59
CA GLN A 490 12.88 -81.76 -10.73
C GLN A 490 13.14 -80.29 -11.07
N ASP A 491 14.28 -79.79 -10.59
CA ASP A 491 14.86 -78.53 -11.07
C ASP A 491 15.13 -78.70 -12.57
N GLY A 492 14.15 -78.31 -13.37
CA GLY A 492 14.20 -78.27 -14.82
C GLY A 492 15.17 -77.18 -15.28
N GLN A 493 16.47 -77.43 -15.14
CA GLN A 493 17.55 -76.62 -15.71
C GLN A 493 17.58 -76.79 -17.22
N SER A 494 16.53 -76.29 -17.88
CA SER A 494 16.47 -76.06 -19.32
C SER A 494 17.51 -75.02 -19.69
N ASN A 495 18.69 -75.49 -20.05
CA ASN A 495 19.73 -74.69 -20.68
C ASN A 495 19.24 -74.26 -22.07
N VAL A 496 18.99 -72.95 -22.26
CA VAL A 496 19.34 -72.09 -23.42
C VAL A 496 18.72 -70.71 -23.24
#